data_AF-A0A6S9C988-F1
#
_entry.id   AF-A0A6S9C988-F1
#
_cell.length_a   1.000
_cell.length_b   1.000
_cell.length_c   1.000
_cell.angle_alpha   90.00
_cell.angle_beta   90.00
_cell.angle_gamma   90.00
#
_symmetry.space_group_name_H-M   'P 1'
#
loop_
_entity.id
_entity.type
_entity.pdbx_description
1 polymer ?
#
loop_
_entity_poly.entity_id
_entity_poly.type
_entity_poly.pdbx_seq_one_letter_code
_entity_poly.pdbx_strand_id
1 'polypeptide(L)'
;MMIKQFPGVVMFSSFAVFGSFPLLGYVVFPTFFPDMTTESLFYSACAVTGIVLFGMGCVKSKFSATNWFLCGMETLLLGGACATVAYTIGQLVDGLVDT
;
A
#
# COMPACT_ATOMS: atom_id res chain seq x y z
N MET A 1 14.62 -24.79 -11.02
CA MET A 1 13.38 -25.57 -10.79
C MET A 1 13.45 -26.18 -9.39
N MET A 2 13.23 -25.40 -8.32
CA MET A 2 13.32 -25.90 -6.92
C MET A 2 12.52 -25.07 -5.88
N ILE A 3 11.46 -24.35 -6.28
CA ILE A 3 10.63 -23.52 -5.35
C ILE A 3 9.18 -24.04 -5.29
N LYS A 4 8.98 -25.36 -5.12
CA LYS A 4 7.64 -25.96 -5.13
C LYS A 4 7.41 -26.90 -3.95
N GLN A 5 7.59 -26.42 -2.71
CA GLN A 5 7.22 -27.22 -1.53
C GLN A 5 6.35 -26.50 -0.49
N PHE A 6 6.38 -25.15 -0.39
CA PHE A 6 5.51 -24.41 0.53
C PHE A 6 4.99 -23.08 -0.06
N PRO A 7 4.06 -23.11 -1.05
CA PRO A 7 3.55 -21.90 -1.67
C PRO A 7 2.87 -20.95 -0.67
N GLY A 8 2.23 -21.48 0.39
CA GLY A 8 1.58 -20.68 1.42
C GLY A 8 2.56 -19.80 2.23
N VAL A 9 3.74 -20.33 2.57
CA VAL A 9 4.75 -19.58 3.32
C VAL A 9 5.30 -18.42 2.49
N VAL A 10 5.51 -18.63 1.18
CA VAL A 10 5.99 -17.59 0.27
C VAL A 10 4.95 -16.48 0.11
N MET A 11 3.67 -16.83 -0.05
CA MET A 11 2.56 -15.88 -0.16
C MET A 11 2.38 -15.07 1.12
N PHE A 12 2.39 -15.72 2.29
CA PHE A 12 2.26 -15.06 3.59
C PHE A 12 3.42 -14.09 3.84
N SER A 13 4.66 -14.54 3.64
CA SER A 13 5.84 -13.68 3.82
C SER A 13 5.84 -12.49 2.87
N SER A 14 5.44 -12.69 1.62
CA SER A 14 5.29 -11.60 0.65
C SER A 14 4.23 -10.59 1.11
N PHE A 15 3.05 -11.07 1.53
CA PHE A 15 1.99 -10.22 2.05
C PHE A 15 2.43 -9.44 3.30
N ALA A 16 3.11 -10.09 4.24
CA ALA A 16 3.59 -9.44 5.47
C ALA A 16 4.60 -8.34 5.17
N VAL A 17 5.57 -8.59 4.26
CA VAL A 17 6.58 -7.60 3.88
C VAL A 17 5.94 -6.46 3.09
N PHE A 18 5.22 -6.75 2.00
CA PHE A 18 4.62 -5.70 1.16
C PHE A 18 3.48 -4.94 1.86
N GLY A 19 2.71 -5.60 2.72
CA GLY A 19 1.65 -4.98 3.52
C GLY A 19 2.16 -4.12 4.67
N SER A 20 3.41 -4.30 5.11
CA SER A 20 4.01 -3.47 6.16
C SER A 20 4.68 -2.19 5.62
N PHE A 21 4.92 -2.07 4.31
CA PHE A 21 5.48 -0.85 3.70
C PHE A 21 4.64 0.42 3.95
N PRO A 22 3.29 0.42 3.78
CA PRO A 22 2.45 1.56 4.14
C PRO A 22 2.56 1.92 5.63
N LEU A 23 2.62 0.89 6.48
CA LEU A 23 2.68 1.04 7.94
C LEU A 23 4.03 1.62 8.40
N LEU A 24 5.11 1.23 7.74
CA LEU A 24 6.44 1.83 7.92
C LEU A 24 6.43 3.31 7.55
N GLY A 25 5.64 3.73 6.56
CA GLY A 25 5.42 5.15 6.27
C GLY A 25 4.88 5.92 7.49
N TYR A 26 3.99 5.30 8.27
CA TYR A 26 3.43 5.91 9.47
C TYR A 26 4.37 5.88 10.69
N VAL A 27 5.28 4.90 10.77
CA VAL A 27 6.22 4.77 11.91
C VAL A 27 7.52 5.55 11.69
N VAL A 28 8.03 5.55 10.45
CA VAL A 28 9.35 6.13 10.14
C VAL A 28 9.26 7.65 9.96
N PHE A 29 8.24 8.17 9.28
CA PHE A 29 8.12 9.63 9.07
C PHE A 29 8.04 10.47 10.36
N PRO A 30 7.26 10.11 11.39
CA PRO A 30 7.23 10.89 12.63
C PRO A 30 8.55 10.80 13.42
N THR A 31 9.35 9.75 13.25
CA THR A 31 10.67 9.66 13.89
C THR A 31 11.70 10.62 13.29
N PHE A 32 11.54 11.01 12.02
CA PHE A 32 12.40 12.00 11.37
C PHE A 32 11.87 13.44 11.48
N PHE A 33 10.56 13.63 11.65
CA PHE A 33 9.91 14.93 11.72
C PHE A 33 8.89 14.99 12.89
N PRO A 34 9.35 15.28 14.12
CA PRO A 34 8.52 15.24 15.33
C PRO A 34 7.48 16.39 15.44
N ASP A 35 7.60 17.46 14.65
CA ASP A 35 6.70 18.63 14.68
C ASP A 35 5.57 18.60 13.63
N MET A 36 5.30 17.45 13.01
CA MET A 36 4.28 17.33 11.95
C MET A 36 2.87 17.12 12.53
N THR A 37 1.89 17.88 12.04
CA THR A 37 0.46 17.70 12.38
C THR A 37 -0.10 16.41 11.79
N THR A 38 -1.18 15.87 12.40
CA THR A 38 -1.83 14.61 11.98
C THR A 38 -2.22 14.59 10.49
N GLU A 39 -2.64 15.75 9.98
CA GLU A 39 -2.95 15.97 8.55
C GLU A 39 -1.71 15.73 7.67
N SER A 40 -0.56 16.32 8.02
CA SER A 40 0.69 16.17 7.27
C SER A 40 1.20 14.74 7.27
N LEU A 41 1.02 14.02 8.39
CA LEU A 41 1.32 12.60 8.52
C LEU A 41 0.48 11.76 7.56
N PHE A 42 -0.82 12.02 7.45
CA PHE A 42 -1.70 11.32 6.52
C PHE A 42 -1.27 11.52 5.06
N TYR A 43 -0.96 12.76 4.64
CA TYR A 43 -0.46 13.05 3.29
C TYR A 43 0.85 12.31 2.98
N SER A 44 1.78 12.27 3.94
CA SER A 44 3.04 11.55 3.77
C SER A 44 2.83 10.03 3.61
N ALA A 45 1.94 9.43 4.40
CA ALA A 45 1.60 8.02 4.29
C ALA A 45 0.92 7.68 2.95
N CYS A 46 0.02 8.53 2.46
CA CYS A 46 -0.58 8.40 1.14
C CYS A 46 0.47 8.48 0.02
N ALA A 47 1.42 9.42 0.11
CA ALA A 47 2.49 9.55 -0.87
C ALA A 47 3.40 8.31 -0.90
N VAL A 48 3.82 7.82 0.26
CA VAL A 48 4.63 6.59 0.39
C VAL A 48 3.87 5.39 -0.19
N THR A 49 2.60 5.23 0.17
CA THR A 49 1.77 4.13 -0.34
C THR A 49 1.63 4.20 -1.85
N GLY A 50 1.43 5.39 -2.42
CA GLY A 50 1.37 5.59 -3.87
C GLY A 50 2.68 5.18 -4.57
N ILE A 51 3.83 5.59 -4.02
CA ILE A 51 5.15 5.21 -4.56
C ILE A 51 5.35 3.69 -4.49
N VAL A 52 4.96 3.05 -3.38
CA VAL A 52 5.07 1.59 -3.20
C VAL A 52 4.18 0.84 -4.19
N LEU A 53 2.91 1.24 -4.34
CA LEU A 53 1.97 0.62 -5.29
C LEU A 53 2.44 0.76 -6.73
N PHE A 54 2.91 1.95 -7.12
CA PHE A 54 3.45 2.19 -8.45
C PHE A 54 4.71 1.37 -8.69
N GLY A 55 5.65 1.35 -7.73
CA GLY A 55 6.88 0.56 -7.80
C GLY A 55 6.60 -0.94 -7.92
N MET A 56 5.67 -1.47 -7.14
CA MET A 56 5.22 -2.86 -7.26
C MET A 56 4.62 -3.15 -8.65
N GLY A 57 3.83 -2.23 -9.20
CA GLY A 57 3.30 -2.34 -10.56
C GLY A 57 4.39 -2.32 -11.64
N CYS A 58 5.44 -1.51 -11.47
CA CYS A 58 6.61 -1.52 -12.36
C CYS A 58 7.40 -2.83 -12.28
N VAL A 59 7.58 -3.40 -11.08
CA VAL A 59 8.24 -4.70 -10.90
C VAL A 59 7.39 -5.82 -11.53
N LYS A 60 6.06 -5.76 -11.37
CA LYS A 60 5.12 -6.69 -12.02
C LYS A 60 5.25 -6.63 -13.55
N SER A 61 5.44 -5.44 -14.13
CA SER A 61 5.66 -5.29 -15.57
C SER A 61 6.94 -5.97 -16.07
N LYS A 62 7.97 -6.20 -15.25
CA LYS A 62 9.12 -7.01 -15.71
C LYS A 62 8.73 -8.44 -16.09
N PHE A 63 7.63 -8.95 -15.52
CA PHE A 63 7.10 -10.28 -15.80
C PHE A 63 5.95 -10.26 -16.82
N SER A 64 5.43 -9.09 -17.17
CA SER A 64 4.37 -8.91 -18.18
C SER A 64 4.93 -8.26 -19.43
N ALA A 65 4.52 -8.66 -20.63
CA ALA A 65 5.00 -8.04 -21.89
C ALA A 65 4.42 -6.63 -22.16
N THR A 66 4.11 -5.87 -21.10
CA THR A 66 3.37 -4.59 -21.13
C THR A 66 4.24 -3.46 -20.61
N ASN A 67 3.99 -2.23 -21.08
CA ASN A 67 4.70 -1.03 -20.65
C ASN A 67 4.68 -0.85 -19.12
N TRP A 68 5.87 -0.69 -18.53
CA TRP A 68 6.13 -0.48 -17.10
C TRP A 68 5.33 0.63 -16.45
N PHE A 69 5.14 1.73 -17.16
CA PHE A 69 4.35 2.86 -16.69
C PHE A 69 2.86 2.53 -16.60
N LEU A 70 2.33 1.77 -17.56
CA LEU A 70 0.91 1.41 -17.59
C LEU A 70 0.56 0.42 -16.47
N CYS A 71 1.39 -0.61 -16.25
CA CYS A 71 1.18 -1.55 -15.14
C CYS A 71 1.34 -0.89 -13.76
N GLY A 72 2.27 0.07 -13.64
CA GLY A 72 2.42 0.92 -12.46
C GLY A 72 1.13 1.70 -12.17
N MET A 73 0.60 2.38 -13.19
CA MET A 73 -0.61 3.19 -13.06
C MET A 73 -1.85 2.36 -12.78
N GLU A 74 -1.98 1.18 -13.42
CA GLU A 74 -3.09 0.26 -13.19
C GLU A 74 -3.10 -0.24 -11.74
N THR A 75 -1.92 -0.59 -11.20
CA THR A 75 -1.79 -1.04 -9.80
C THR A 75 -2.04 0.12 -8.81
N LEU A 76 -1.57 1.33 -9.13
CA LEU A 76 -1.86 2.54 -8.35
C LEU A 76 -3.36 2.85 -8.30
N LEU A 77 -4.04 2.81 -9.45
CA LEU A 77 -5.47 3.12 -9.55
C LEU A 77 -6.33 2.07 -8.85
N LEU A 78 -6.02 0.78 -9.01
CA LEU A 78 -6.72 -0.28 -8.27
C LEU A 78 -6.52 -0.12 -6.75
N GLY A 79 -5.28 0.08 -6.30
CA GLY A 79 -4.98 0.26 -4.89
C GLY A 79 -5.63 1.52 -4.31
N GLY A 80 -5.63 2.63 -5.07
CA GLY A 80 -6.30 3.86 -4.71
C GLY A 80 -7.82 3.69 -4.58
N ALA A 81 -8.46 2.96 -5.50
CA ALA A 81 -9.87 2.63 -5.42
C ALA A 81 -10.20 1.76 -4.19
N CYS A 82 -9.35 0.79 -3.85
CA CYS A 82 -9.51 0.03 -2.60
C CYS A 82 -9.36 0.91 -1.36
N ALA A 83 -8.39 1.83 -1.36
CA ALA A 83 -8.15 2.73 -0.23
C ALA A 83 -9.31 3.70 0.00
N THR A 84 -9.89 4.26 -1.07
CA THR A 84 -11.06 5.15 -0.94
C THR A 84 -12.27 4.40 -0.39
N VAL A 85 -12.53 3.17 -0.86
CA VAL A 85 -13.60 2.32 -0.33
C VAL A 85 -13.37 1.95 1.13
N ALA A 86 -12.14 1.61 1.52
CA ALA A 86 -11.83 1.32 2.91
C ALA A 86 -12.04 2.53 3.83
N TYR A 87 -11.64 3.73 3.38
CA TYR A 87 -11.82 4.97 4.14
C TYR A 87 -13.30 5.35 4.31
N THR A 88 -14.10 5.27 3.24
CA THR A 88 -15.54 5.60 3.30
C THR A 88 -16.30 4.63 4.20
N ILE A 89 -15.97 3.33 4.15
CA ILE A 89 -16.57 2.34 5.04
C ILE A 89 -16.17 2.61 6.49
N GLY A 90 -14.90 2.93 6.76
CA GLY A 90 -14.45 3.30 8.11
C GLY A 90 -15.25 4.46 8.68
N GLN A 91 -15.42 5.54 7.91
CA GLN A 91 -16.19 6.70 8.32
C GLN A 91 -17.68 6.35 8.56
N LEU A 92 -18.26 5.48 7.74
CA LEU A 92 -19.65 5.04 7.91
C LEU A 92 -19.83 4.24 9.21
N VAL A 93 -18.85 3.39 9.56
CA VAL A 93 -18.87 2.59 10.79
C VAL A 93 -18.70 3.46 12.03
N ASP A 94 -17.79 4.43 12.01
CA ASP A 94 -17.60 5.37 13.13
C ASP A 94 -18.92 6.12 13.42
N GLY A 95 -19.59 6.63 12.38
CA GLY A 95 -20.88 7.29 12.53
C GLY A 95 -22.02 6.42 13.09
N LEU A 96 -21.92 5.08 12.93
CA LEU A 96 -22.88 4.13 13.51
C LEU A 96 -22.54 3.76 14.97
N VAL A 97 -21.26 3.81 15.34
CA VAL A 97 -20.78 3.52 16.70
C VAL A 97 -21.01 4.72 17.64
N ASP A 98 -20.96 5.94 17.11
CA ASP A 98 -21.23 7.18 17.86
C ASP A 98 -22.74 7.48 18.06
N THR A 99 -23.65 6.55 17.70
CA THR A 99 -25.11 6.64 17.94
C THR A 99 -25.52 5.78 19.14
#